data_AF-A0A242CIV2-F1
#
_entry.id   AF-A0A242CIV2-F1
#
_cell.length_a   1.000
_cell.length_b   1.000
_cell.length_c   1.000
_cell.angle_alpha   90.00
_cell.angle_beta   90.00
_cell.angle_gamma   90.00
#
_symmetry.space_group_name_H-M   'P 1'
#
loop_
_entity.id
_entity.type
_entity.pdbx_description
1 polymer ?
#
loop_
_entity_poly.entity_id
_entity_poly.type
_entity_poly.pdbx_seq_one_letter_code
_entity_poly.pdbx_strand_id
1 'polypeptide(L)'
;MVLYHVNKQEMIEIQEEVFTNEKELQTLIESNLEILFNLKFVSTEFSVDKFRLDTVAYDEETKSFVIIEYKKGKRFSVIDQGYAYLNTLVAHKGEFVLSYNEQYPDQLKRINDIEWSQTRIIFVANDYTSYQFGAINNPDLPIDLVKVKKYKNGLMNVEMLAKTIVKQNITANHKKEDINRKGLSKEIKVYTEEEHVAKGSEEIQELYEELKELILSWDSAIQIKPVKLYNSFKLKRNIVDIHIQKKALKLWINLKYGELHDPEHTARNVSETGHWGNGDYEILMKDNQNIEYIASLIKQSRV
;
A
#
# COMPACT_ATOMS: atom_id res chain seq x y z
N MET A 1 4.78 20.25 -12.29
CA MET A 1 5.86 19.73 -13.14
C MET A 1 5.42 19.92 -14.58
N VAL A 2 6.26 20.55 -15.40
CA VAL A 2 6.04 20.70 -16.84
C VAL A 2 6.73 19.54 -17.54
N LEU A 3 6.08 18.92 -18.52
CA LEU A 3 6.65 17.83 -19.30
C LEU A 3 7.07 18.34 -20.68
N TYR A 4 8.18 17.83 -21.21
CA TYR A 4 8.68 18.19 -22.52
C TYR A 4 8.91 16.93 -23.36
N HIS A 5 8.52 16.97 -24.62
CA HIS A 5 8.95 16.01 -25.63
C HIS A 5 10.27 16.48 -26.23
N VAL A 6 11.32 15.68 -26.11
CA VAL A 6 12.63 16.00 -26.67
C VAL A 6 12.72 15.42 -28.08
N ASN A 7 12.92 16.29 -29.07
CA ASN A 7 13.23 15.88 -30.43
C ASN A 7 14.59 16.48 -30.83
N LYS A 8 15.61 15.62 -30.92
CA LYS A 8 17.02 16.02 -31.06
C LYS A 8 17.47 16.92 -29.89
N GLN A 9 17.55 18.24 -30.11
CA GLN A 9 17.95 19.25 -29.12
C GLN A 9 16.84 20.27 -28.85
N GLU A 10 15.65 20.08 -29.45
CA GLU A 10 14.50 20.93 -29.22
C GLU A 10 13.59 20.29 -28.18
N MET A 11 13.13 21.10 -27.23
CA MET A 11 12.16 20.71 -26.22
C MET A 11 10.82 21.35 -26.55
N ILE A 12 9.80 20.51 -26.75
CA ILE A 12 8.44 20.97 -26.99
C ILE A 12 7.62 20.67 -25.74
N GLU A 13 7.07 21.71 -25.12
CA GLU A 13 6.22 21.57 -23.94
C GLU A 13 4.96 20.75 -24.26
N ILE A 14 4.70 19.75 -23.44
CA ILE A 14 3.49 18.94 -23.50
C ILE A 14 2.41 19.63 -22.67
N GLN A 15 1.37 20.10 -23.34
CA GLN A 15 0.26 20.80 -22.71
C GLN A 15 -0.54 19.88 -21.77
N GLU A 16 -0.86 20.37 -20.58
CA GLU A 16 -1.76 19.70 -19.63
C GLU A 16 -3.20 19.78 -20.14
N GLU A 17 -3.94 18.67 -19.99
CA GLU A 17 -5.37 18.58 -20.28
C GLU A 17 -6.14 18.38 -18.96
N VAL A 18 -7.29 19.01 -18.83
CA VAL A 18 -8.16 18.83 -17.66
C VAL A 18 -9.21 17.78 -18.01
N PHE A 19 -9.45 16.84 -17.08
CA PHE A 19 -10.57 15.89 -17.21
C PHE A 19 -11.90 16.63 -17.35
N THR A 20 -12.75 16.14 -18.26
CA THR A 20 -14.04 16.75 -18.57
C THR A 20 -14.93 16.73 -17.33
N ASN A 21 -14.99 15.57 -16.65
CA ASN A 21 -15.71 15.37 -15.39
C ASN A 21 -15.01 14.32 -14.50
N GLU A 22 -15.45 14.19 -13.24
CA GLU A 22 -14.91 13.19 -12.30
C GLU A 22 -15.15 11.76 -12.81
N LYS A 23 -16.24 11.52 -13.55
CA LYS A 23 -16.59 10.21 -14.08
C LYS A 23 -15.61 9.70 -15.14
N GLU A 24 -15.06 10.58 -15.97
CA GLU A 24 -14.01 10.25 -16.96
C GLU A 24 -12.76 9.72 -16.24
N LEU A 25 -12.31 10.44 -15.20
CA LEU A 25 -11.17 10.02 -14.38
C LEU A 25 -11.46 8.69 -13.68
N GLN A 26 -12.61 8.57 -13.03
CA GLN A 26 -13.01 7.34 -12.35
C GLN A 26 -13.01 6.14 -13.29
N THR A 27 -13.68 6.23 -14.44
CA THR A 27 -13.78 5.11 -15.40
C THR A 27 -12.41 4.66 -15.88
N LEU A 28 -11.51 5.61 -16.14
CA LEU A 28 -10.15 5.32 -16.58
C LEU A 28 -9.33 4.64 -15.48
N ILE A 29 -9.42 5.12 -14.24
CA ILE A 29 -8.69 4.54 -13.11
C ILE A 29 -9.25 3.15 -12.74
N GLU A 30 -10.58 2.98 -12.70
CA GLU A 30 -11.26 1.69 -12.46
C GLU A 30 -10.79 0.62 -13.45
N SER A 31 -10.64 0.98 -14.73
CA SER A 31 -10.17 0.07 -15.78
C SER A 31 -8.68 -0.31 -15.66
N ASN A 32 -7.92 0.37 -14.79
CA ASN A 32 -6.47 0.22 -14.66
C ASN A 32 -6.00 0.02 -13.20
N LEU A 33 -6.90 -0.35 -12.27
CA LEU A 33 -6.58 -0.47 -10.84
C LEU A 33 -5.43 -1.45 -10.55
N GLU A 34 -5.36 -2.55 -11.28
CA GLU A 34 -4.30 -3.54 -11.10
C GLU A 34 -2.94 -2.95 -11.46
N ILE A 35 -2.84 -2.23 -12.57
CA ILE A 35 -1.57 -1.63 -13.03
C ILE A 35 -1.16 -0.45 -12.13
N LEU A 36 -2.13 0.36 -11.70
CA LEU A 36 -1.86 1.59 -10.95
C LEU A 36 -1.61 1.34 -9.46
N PHE A 37 -2.36 0.40 -8.86
CA PHE A 37 -2.40 0.23 -7.42
C PHE A 37 -2.25 -1.22 -6.96
N ASN A 38 -2.13 -2.18 -7.88
CA ASN A 38 -2.18 -3.62 -7.58
C ASN A 38 -3.46 -4.02 -6.83
N LEU A 39 -4.60 -3.43 -7.22
CA LEU A 39 -5.90 -3.66 -6.61
C LEU A 39 -6.86 -4.34 -7.61
N LYS A 40 -7.68 -5.26 -7.09
CA LYS A 40 -8.81 -5.83 -7.83
C LYS A 40 -10.01 -4.89 -7.75
N PHE A 41 -10.64 -4.58 -8.89
CA PHE A 41 -11.91 -3.87 -8.93
C PHE A 41 -13.02 -4.70 -8.28
N VAL A 42 -13.89 -4.11 -7.46
CA VAL A 42 -15.05 -4.80 -6.86
C VAL A 42 -16.36 -4.19 -7.35
N SER A 43 -16.54 -2.89 -7.17
CA SER A 43 -17.77 -2.19 -7.59
C SER A 43 -17.50 -0.73 -7.90
N THR A 44 -18.27 -0.20 -8.85
CA THR A 44 -18.40 1.23 -9.12
C THR A 44 -19.67 1.74 -8.45
N GLU A 45 -19.70 3.00 -8.01
CA GLU A 45 -20.89 3.68 -7.47
C GLU A 45 -21.60 2.90 -6.35
N PHE A 46 -20.82 2.27 -5.48
CA PHE A 46 -21.30 1.35 -4.45
C PHE A 46 -22.14 2.08 -3.40
N SER A 47 -23.43 1.74 -3.33
CA SER A 47 -24.36 2.35 -2.39
C SER A 47 -24.44 1.52 -1.12
N VAL A 48 -24.20 2.15 0.03
CA VAL A 48 -24.22 1.51 1.36
C VAL A 48 -24.65 2.51 2.42
N ASP A 49 -25.62 2.12 3.25
CA ASP A 49 -26.29 3.03 4.19
C ASP A 49 -26.81 4.29 3.45
N LYS A 50 -26.35 5.48 3.83
CA LYS A 50 -26.67 6.76 3.19
C LYS A 50 -25.60 7.25 2.20
N PHE A 51 -24.53 6.48 2.03
CA PHE A 51 -23.39 6.86 1.23
C PHE A 51 -23.39 6.14 -0.12
N ARG A 52 -22.73 6.78 -1.08
CA ARG A 52 -22.40 6.23 -2.38
C ARG A 52 -20.91 6.42 -2.57
N LEU A 53 -20.17 5.32 -2.57
CA LEU A 53 -18.72 5.30 -2.72
C LEU A 53 -18.40 5.21 -4.22
N ASP A 54 -17.47 6.02 -4.72
CA ASP A 54 -17.16 6.05 -6.16
C ASP A 54 -16.65 4.69 -6.65
N THR A 55 -15.67 4.11 -5.95
CA THR A 55 -15.14 2.77 -6.26
C THR A 55 -14.83 2.00 -4.99
N VAL A 56 -15.18 0.72 -4.99
CA VAL A 56 -14.70 -0.29 -4.03
C VAL A 56 -13.74 -1.21 -4.77
N ALA A 57 -12.59 -1.46 -4.16
CA ALA A 57 -11.54 -2.35 -4.64
C ALA A 57 -11.09 -3.30 -3.52
N TYR A 58 -10.33 -4.33 -3.88
CA TYR A 58 -9.77 -5.30 -2.94
C TYR A 58 -8.26 -5.44 -3.14
N ASP A 59 -7.53 -5.39 -2.03
CA ASP A 59 -6.09 -5.59 -1.96
C ASP A 59 -5.82 -7.03 -1.54
N GLU A 60 -5.34 -7.87 -2.47
CA GLU A 60 -5.02 -9.27 -2.18
C GLU A 60 -3.79 -9.39 -1.27
N GLU A 61 -2.87 -8.42 -1.29
CA GLU A 61 -1.65 -8.41 -0.48
C GLU A 61 -2.01 -8.24 1.00
N THR A 62 -2.84 -7.24 1.31
CA THR A 62 -3.29 -6.98 2.69
C THR A 62 -4.57 -7.72 3.06
N LYS A 63 -5.20 -8.43 2.12
CA LYS A 63 -6.49 -9.11 2.24
C LYS A 63 -7.61 -8.18 2.74
N SER A 64 -7.61 -6.93 2.29
CA SER A 64 -8.50 -5.89 2.80
C SER A 64 -9.17 -5.09 1.68
N PHE A 65 -10.31 -4.48 2.00
CA PHE A 65 -10.98 -3.58 1.06
C PHE A 65 -10.30 -2.21 1.00
N VAL A 66 -10.36 -1.59 -0.17
CA VAL A 66 -9.87 -0.24 -0.43
C VAL A 66 -10.99 0.57 -1.07
N ILE A 67 -11.33 1.70 -0.49
CA ILE A 67 -12.25 2.67 -1.09
C ILE A 67 -11.43 3.64 -1.93
N ILE A 68 -11.91 4.01 -3.12
CA ILE A 68 -11.26 5.03 -3.95
C ILE A 68 -12.30 6.12 -4.23
N GLU A 69 -11.93 7.36 -3.93
CA GLU A 69 -12.78 8.54 -4.07
C GLU A 69 -12.12 9.56 -5.01
N TYR A 70 -12.85 10.07 -5.99
CA TYR A 70 -12.32 10.96 -7.02
C TYR A 70 -12.74 12.41 -6.77
N LYS A 71 -11.80 13.34 -6.96
CA LYS A 71 -12.03 14.76 -6.69
C LYS A 71 -11.46 15.64 -7.80
N LYS A 72 -12.31 16.46 -8.41
CA LYS A 72 -11.92 17.51 -9.37
C LYS A 72 -11.56 18.82 -8.67
N GLY A 73 -12.19 19.10 -7.52
CA GLY A 73 -12.03 20.36 -6.78
C GLY A 73 -11.14 20.24 -5.54
N LYS A 74 -10.73 21.41 -5.00
CA LYS A 74 -9.87 21.52 -3.79
C LYS A 74 -10.65 21.72 -2.49
N ARG A 75 -11.99 21.73 -2.54
CA ARG A 75 -12.87 22.08 -1.41
C ARG A 75 -13.54 20.84 -0.82
N PHE A 76 -12.76 19.97 -0.19
CA PHE A 76 -13.27 18.81 0.55
C PHE A 76 -12.35 18.47 1.73
N SER A 77 -12.94 17.93 2.80
CA SER A 77 -12.20 17.41 3.94
C SER A 77 -11.87 15.94 3.70
N VAL A 78 -10.58 15.65 3.51
CA VAL A 78 -10.09 14.28 3.28
C VAL A 78 -10.32 13.41 4.52
N ILE A 79 -10.15 14.00 5.71
CA ILE A 79 -10.30 13.31 6.99
C ILE A 79 -11.75 12.93 7.26
N ASP A 80 -12.67 13.90 7.21
CA ASP A 80 -14.06 13.67 7.62
C ASP A 80 -14.74 12.66 6.70
N GLN A 81 -14.55 12.81 5.38
CA GLN A 81 -15.11 11.90 4.40
C GLN A 81 -14.45 10.51 4.49
N GLY A 82 -13.12 10.48 4.63
CA GLY A 82 -12.38 9.22 4.79
C GLY A 82 -12.87 8.41 6.00
N TYR A 83 -13.06 9.06 7.14
CA TYR A 83 -13.54 8.40 8.36
C TYR A 83 -14.99 7.96 8.24
N ALA A 84 -15.85 8.79 7.65
CA ALA A 84 -17.24 8.40 7.42
C ALA A 84 -17.32 7.10 6.60
N TYR A 85 -16.57 7.03 5.50
CA TYR A 85 -16.60 5.87 4.61
C TYR A 85 -15.98 4.62 5.21
N LEU A 86 -14.83 4.77 5.88
CA LEU A 86 -14.16 3.67 6.56
C LEU A 86 -15.00 3.09 7.70
N ASN A 87 -15.66 3.95 8.48
CA ASN A 87 -16.59 3.50 9.52
C ASN A 87 -17.81 2.80 8.95
N THR A 88 -18.39 3.33 7.86
CA THR A 88 -19.50 2.66 7.17
C THR A 88 -19.08 1.30 6.65
N LEU A 89 -17.88 1.17 6.06
CA LEU A 89 -17.36 -0.12 5.62
C LEU A 89 -17.27 -1.13 6.77
N VAL A 90 -16.71 -0.73 7.91
CA VAL A 90 -16.60 -1.60 9.08
C VAL A 90 -17.97 -1.93 9.70
N ALA A 91 -18.94 -1.03 9.64
CA ALA A 91 -20.30 -1.27 10.13
C ALA A 91 -21.12 -2.19 9.20
N HIS A 92 -20.81 -2.21 7.90
CA HIS A 92 -21.59 -2.87 6.85
C HIS A 92 -20.80 -3.98 6.12
N LYS A 93 -19.90 -4.67 6.81
CA LYS A 93 -18.98 -5.70 6.26
C LYS A 93 -19.63 -6.70 5.30
N GLY A 94 -20.85 -7.13 5.60
CA GLY A 94 -21.58 -8.11 4.80
C GLY A 94 -21.85 -7.63 3.37
N GLU A 95 -22.15 -6.35 3.18
CA GLU A 95 -22.46 -5.76 1.87
C GLU A 95 -21.22 -5.72 0.97
N PHE A 96 -20.05 -5.42 1.55
CA PHE A 96 -18.77 -5.42 0.82
C PHE A 96 -18.33 -6.83 0.42
N VAL A 97 -18.47 -7.80 1.33
CA VAL A 97 -18.15 -9.20 1.03
C VAL A 97 -19.11 -9.78 -0.01
N LEU A 98 -20.40 -9.43 0.07
CA LEU A 98 -21.38 -9.82 -0.95
C LEU A 98 -20.98 -9.28 -2.33
N SER A 99 -20.69 -7.98 -2.42
CA SER A 99 -20.27 -7.35 -3.68
C SER A 99 -18.99 -7.96 -4.25
N TYR A 100 -17.99 -8.27 -3.41
CA TYR A 100 -16.80 -9.02 -3.85
C TYR A 100 -17.17 -10.38 -4.42
N ASN A 101 -18.03 -11.14 -3.72
CA ASN A 101 -18.40 -12.49 -4.13
C ASN A 101 -19.26 -12.51 -5.40
N GLU A 102 -20.09 -11.49 -5.63
CA GLU A 102 -20.83 -11.32 -6.88
C GLU A 102 -19.89 -11.01 -8.06
N GLN A 103 -18.85 -10.20 -7.82
CA GLN A 103 -17.83 -9.88 -8.82
C GLN A 103 -16.88 -11.05 -9.10
N TYR A 104 -16.58 -11.87 -8.08
CA TYR A 104 -15.63 -12.98 -8.14
C TYR A 104 -16.24 -14.30 -7.60
N PRO A 105 -17.18 -14.92 -8.34
CA PRO A 105 -17.91 -16.11 -7.87
C PRO A 105 -17.01 -17.33 -7.62
N ASP A 106 -15.84 -17.40 -8.27
CA ASP A 106 -14.88 -18.50 -8.12
C ASP A 106 -13.88 -18.29 -6.96
N GLN A 107 -13.91 -17.14 -6.28
CA GLN A 107 -12.94 -16.77 -5.24
C GLN A 107 -13.64 -16.31 -3.95
N LEU A 108 -14.73 -16.96 -3.58
CA LEU A 108 -15.59 -16.57 -2.45
C LEU A 108 -14.79 -16.29 -1.17
N LYS A 109 -15.07 -15.15 -0.55
CA LYS A 109 -14.53 -14.75 0.75
C LYS A 109 -15.64 -14.76 1.79
N ARG A 110 -15.27 -15.04 3.04
CA ARG A 110 -16.14 -14.83 4.22
C ARG A 110 -15.66 -13.60 4.97
N ILE A 111 -16.53 -13.04 5.81
CA ILE A 111 -16.22 -11.86 6.64
C ILE A 111 -14.93 -12.06 7.46
N ASN A 112 -14.68 -13.27 7.96
CA ASN A 112 -13.51 -13.59 8.79
C ASN A 112 -12.22 -13.79 7.96
N ASP A 113 -12.32 -13.90 6.64
CA ASP A 113 -11.17 -14.03 5.76
C ASP A 113 -10.61 -12.63 5.36
N ILE A 114 -11.33 -11.55 5.70
CA ILE A 114 -10.97 -10.16 5.40
C ILE A 114 -10.22 -9.53 6.57
N GLU A 115 -9.10 -8.88 6.28
CA GLU A 115 -8.34 -8.11 7.25
C GLU A 115 -8.87 -6.68 7.36
N TRP A 116 -9.98 -6.52 8.07
CA TRP A 116 -10.66 -5.22 8.25
C TRP A 116 -9.76 -4.13 8.82
N SER A 117 -8.78 -4.50 9.65
CA SER A 117 -7.85 -3.53 10.25
C SER A 117 -6.99 -2.80 9.23
N GLN A 118 -6.81 -3.39 8.04
CA GLN A 118 -6.00 -2.84 6.96
C GLN A 118 -6.83 -2.20 5.84
N THR A 119 -8.12 -1.94 6.11
CA THR A 119 -8.97 -1.19 5.19
C THR A 119 -8.48 0.25 5.12
N ARG A 120 -8.41 0.81 3.92
CA ARG A 120 -7.96 2.19 3.68
C ARG A 120 -8.78 2.87 2.59
N ILE A 121 -8.60 4.17 2.47
CA ILE A 121 -9.18 4.97 1.39
C ILE A 121 -8.09 5.69 0.61
N ILE A 122 -8.23 5.71 -0.72
CA ILE A 122 -7.39 6.45 -1.63
C ILE A 122 -8.21 7.60 -2.19
N PHE A 123 -7.76 8.84 -1.98
CA PHE A 123 -8.31 9.97 -2.72
C PHE A 123 -7.50 10.18 -3.98
N VAL A 124 -8.17 10.32 -5.11
CA VAL A 124 -7.57 10.58 -6.42
C VAL A 124 -8.01 11.95 -6.91
N ALA A 125 -7.08 12.88 -7.09
CA ALA A 125 -7.39 14.24 -7.49
C ALA A 125 -6.35 14.84 -8.44
N ASN A 126 -6.71 15.91 -9.15
CA ASN A 126 -5.75 16.59 -10.01
C ASN A 126 -4.66 17.34 -9.22
N ASP A 127 -5.02 17.80 -8.03
CA ASP A 127 -4.12 18.55 -7.16
C ASP A 127 -4.68 18.66 -5.74
N TYR A 128 -3.79 18.90 -4.77
CA TYR A 128 -4.14 19.07 -3.36
C TYR A 128 -3.64 20.43 -2.86
N THR A 129 -4.36 20.99 -1.89
CA THR A 129 -3.84 22.14 -1.13
C THR A 129 -2.81 21.67 -0.10
N SER A 130 -1.93 22.57 0.33
CA SER A 130 -0.99 22.29 1.43
C SER A 130 -1.73 21.91 2.73
N TYR A 131 -2.96 22.39 2.92
CA TYR A 131 -3.80 22.00 4.05
C TYR A 131 -4.26 20.54 3.94
N GLN A 132 -4.79 20.12 2.78
CA GLN A 132 -5.22 18.73 2.57
C GLN A 132 -4.06 17.75 2.67
N PHE A 133 -2.92 18.11 2.07
CA PHE A 133 -1.69 17.33 2.20
C PHE A 133 -1.20 17.31 3.66
N GLY A 134 -1.14 18.46 4.34
CA GLY A 134 -0.72 18.54 5.73
C GLY A 134 -1.63 17.83 6.73
N ALA A 135 -2.95 17.79 6.47
CA ALA A 135 -3.92 17.09 7.29
C ALA A 135 -3.73 15.57 7.26
N ILE A 136 -3.28 15.03 6.12
CA ILE A 136 -2.97 13.60 5.94
C ILE A 136 -1.49 13.27 6.07
N ASN A 137 -0.63 14.29 6.25
CA ASN A 137 0.78 14.13 6.60
C ASN A 137 0.97 13.71 8.07
N ASN A 138 0.04 12.87 8.53
CA ASN A 138 0.14 12.09 9.73
C ASN A 138 0.23 10.62 9.28
N PRO A 139 1.36 9.93 9.52
CA PRO A 139 1.52 8.53 9.14
C PRO A 139 0.43 7.62 9.71
N ASP A 140 -0.24 8.02 10.81
CA ASP A 140 -1.23 7.22 11.52
C ASP A 140 -2.63 7.14 10.89
N LEU A 141 -2.81 7.66 9.67
CA LEU A 141 -4.10 7.71 8.98
C LEU A 141 -4.18 6.67 7.85
N PRO A 142 -5.25 5.87 7.76
CA PRO A 142 -5.48 4.89 6.69
C PRO A 142 -6.01 5.59 5.41
N ILE A 143 -5.39 6.70 5.05
CA ILE A 143 -5.76 7.56 3.92
C ILE A 143 -4.53 7.77 3.05
N ASP A 144 -4.66 7.47 1.77
CA ASP A 144 -3.64 7.74 0.76
C ASP A 144 -4.12 8.85 -0.19
N LEU A 145 -3.18 9.66 -0.68
CA LEU A 145 -3.46 10.67 -1.71
C LEU A 145 -2.74 10.31 -3.00
N VAL A 146 -3.47 10.39 -4.10
CA VAL A 146 -2.95 10.17 -5.44
C VAL A 146 -3.27 11.38 -6.30
N LYS A 147 -2.22 11.95 -6.90
CA LYS A 147 -2.31 13.06 -7.81
C LYS A 147 -2.28 12.55 -9.25
N VAL A 148 -3.29 12.93 -10.05
CA VAL A 148 -3.39 12.54 -11.46
C VAL A 148 -3.37 13.76 -12.37
N LYS A 149 -2.48 13.79 -13.35
CA LYS A 149 -2.40 14.84 -14.37
C LYS A 149 -2.46 14.23 -15.76
N LYS A 150 -3.42 14.67 -16.57
CA LYS A 150 -3.55 14.30 -17.98
C LYS A 150 -2.81 15.32 -18.84
N TYR A 151 -2.21 14.87 -19.91
CA TYR A 151 -1.48 15.68 -20.88
C TYR A 151 -1.93 15.31 -22.29
N LYS A 152 -1.67 16.18 -23.27
CA LYS A 152 -1.90 15.87 -24.70
C LYS A 152 -1.22 14.57 -25.12
N ASN A 153 -1.73 13.98 -26.21
CA ASN A 153 -1.23 12.73 -26.79
C ASN A 153 -1.45 11.48 -25.92
N GLY A 154 -2.47 11.49 -25.05
CA GLY A 154 -2.82 10.34 -24.23
C GLY A 154 -1.84 10.05 -23.10
N LEU A 155 -1.03 11.04 -22.71
CA LEU A 155 -0.06 10.91 -21.63
C LEU A 155 -0.70 11.23 -20.28
N MET A 156 -0.31 10.49 -19.24
CA MET A 156 -0.80 10.68 -17.89
C MET A 156 0.32 10.49 -16.88
N ASN A 157 0.34 11.35 -15.86
CA ASN A 157 1.14 11.15 -14.67
C ASN A 157 0.21 10.77 -13.51
N VAL A 158 0.56 9.69 -12.80
CA VAL A 158 -0.12 9.23 -11.59
C VAL A 158 0.94 9.14 -10.50
N GLU A 159 0.80 10.01 -9.49
CA GLU A 159 1.79 10.18 -8.42
C GLU A 159 1.11 9.88 -7.07
N MET A 160 1.58 8.85 -6.37
CA MET A 160 1.19 8.63 -4.97
C MET A 160 1.99 9.59 -4.09
N LEU A 161 1.29 10.45 -3.35
CA LEU A 161 1.95 11.44 -2.51
C LEU A 161 2.43 10.77 -1.23
N ALA A 162 3.76 10.71 -1.05
CA ALA A 162 4.36 10.16 0.14
C ALA A 162 4.00 11.00 1.37
N LYS A 163 3.65 10.32 2.47
CA LYS A 163 3.56 10.96 3.78
C LYS A 163 4.98 11.24 4.24
N THR A 164 5.33 12.51 4.42
CA THR A 164 6.63 12.89 4.95
C THR A 164 6.68 12.47 6.41
N ILE A 165 7.50 11.45 6.72
CA ILE A 165 7.94 11.16 8.10
C ILE A 165 8.88 12.30 8.50
N VAL A 166 8.32 13.46 8.85
CA VAL A 166 9.11 14.45 9.57
C VAL A 166 9.36 13.80 10.93
N LYS A 167 10.58 13.29 11.14
CA LYS A 167 11.12 12.97 12.48
C LYS A 167 11.11 14.26 13.30
N GLN A 168 9.95 14.63 13.81
CA GLN A 168 9.84 15.65 14.83
C GLN A 168 10.48 15.04 16.07
N ASN A 169 11.74 15.40 16.33
CA ASN A 169 12.37 15.26 17.64
C ASN A 169 11.54 16.07 18.65
N ILE A 170 10.45 15.49 19.13
CA ILE A 170 9.67 16.02 20.24
C ILE A 170 9.78 14.98 21.35
N THR A 171 10.78 15.17 22.19
CA THR A 171 10.73 14.77 23.59
C THR A 171 9.47 15.37 24.22
N ALA A 172 8.34 14.67 24.19
CA ALA A 172 7.19 14.90 25.06
C ALA A 172 6.13 13.78 24.92
N ASN A 173 6.06 12.93 25.95
CA ASN A 173 4.89 12.25 26.52
C ASN A 173 3.80 11.67 25.58
N HIS A 174 3.62 10.35 25.73
CA HIS A 174 2.56 9.41 25.32
C HIS A 174 1.08 9.88 25.36
N LYS A 175 0.70 11.02 24.78
CA LYS A 175 -0.71 11.47 24.68
C LYS A 175 -1.13 12.02 23.31
N LYS A 176 -0.39 11.72 22.24
CA LYS A 176 -0.72 12.20 20.87
C LYS A 176 -1.49 11.19 19.98
N GLU A 177 -1.51 9.91 20.33
CA GLU A 177 -2.21 8.88 19.51
C GLU A 177 -3.73 9.12 19.37
N ASP A 178 -4.35 9.84 20.31
CA ASP A 178 -5.82 9.93 20.39
C ASP A 178 -6.47 11.08 19.61
N ILE A 179 -5.75 12.17 19.31
CA ILE A 179 -6.42 13.40 18.83
C ILE A 179 -6.82 13.26 17.36
N ASN A 180 -5.95 12.70 16.52
CA ASN A 180 -6.17 12.63 15.08
C ASN A 180 -7.04 11.44 14.66
N ARG A 181 -7.14 10.36 15.47
CA ARG A 181 -8.01 9.19 15.21
C ARG A 181 -9.39 9.30 15.84
N LYS A 182 -9.70 10.41 16.52
CA LYS A 182 -11.00 10.61 17.16
C LYS A 182 -12.12 10.53 16.11
N GLY A 183 -12.96 9.50 16.24
CA GLY A 183 -14.06 9.24 15.31
C GLY A 183 -13.79 8.14 14.29
N LEU A 184 -12.58 7.59 14.19
CA LEU A 184 -12.29 6.40 13.38
C LEU A 184 -12.53 5.12 14.19
N SER A 185 -13.06 4.08 13.54
CA SER A 185 -13.24 2.76 14.15
C SER A 185 -11.93 2.21 14.70
N LYS A 186 -11.96 1.70 15.94
CA LYS A 186 -10.80 1.07 16.61
C LYS A 186 -10.34 -0.22 15.94
N GLU A 187 -11.16 -0.81 15.08
CA GLU A 187 -10.78 -1.99 14.30
C GLU A 187 -9.73 -1.64 13.24
N ILE A 188 -9.78 -0.41 12.71
CA ILE A 188 -8.84 0.07 11.69
C ILE A 188 -7.55 0.50 12.37
N LYS A 189 -6.43 -0.01 11.83
CA LYS A 189 -5.10 0.20 12.39
C LYS A 189 -4.16 0.60 11.27
N VAL A 190 -3.28 1.54 11.56
CA VAL A 190 -2.10 1.78 10.74
C VAL A 190 -0.92 1.23 11.51
N TYR A 191 -0.17 0.37 10.84
CA TYR A 191 1.02 -0.27 11.37
C TYR A 191 2.24 0.56 10.99
N THR A 192 3.23 0.60 11.88
CA THR A 192 4.49 1.29 11.59
C THR A 192 5.65 0.30 11.52
N GLU A 193 6.71 0.71 10.84
CA GLU A 193 7.93 -0.08 10.77
C GLU A 193 8.53 -0.23 12.17
N GLU A 194 8.52 0.87 12.95
CA GLU A 194 9.05 0.93 14.30
C GLU A 194 8.34 -0.04 15.26
N GLU A 195 7.01 -0.19 15.13
CA GLU A 195 6.22 -1.17 15.89
C GLU A 195 6.67 -2.62 15.63
N HIS A 196 7.08 -2.93 14.40
CA HIS A 196 7.60 -4.25 14.05
C HIS A 196 9.04 -4.43 14.54
N VAL A 197 9.90 -3.44 14.33
CA VAL A 197 11.30 -3.47 14.73
C VAL A 197 11.42 -3.68 16.24
N ALA A 198 10.59 -3.00 17.03
CA ALA A 198 10.58 -3.13 18.49
C ALA A 198 10.24 -4.55 19.01
N LYS A 199 9.75 -5.48 18.16
CA LYS A 199 9.50 -6.88 18.55
C LYS A 199 10.78 -7.74 18.57
N GLY A 200 11.83 -7.32 17.86
CA GLY A 200 13.12 -8.00 17.81
C GLY A 200 13.99 -7.71 19.04
N SER A 201 14.93 -8.62 19.36
CA SER A 201 16.05 -8.27 20.24
C SER A 201 16.98 -7.26 19.56
N GLU A 202 17.90 -6.63 20.31
CA GLU A 202 18.85 -5.66 19.77
C GLU A 202 19.59 -6.23 18.55
N GLU A 203 20.06 -7.48 18.64
CA GLU A 203 20.77 -8.14 17.54
C GLU A 203 19.89 -8.34 16.29
N ILE A 204 18.59 -8.59 16.48
CA ILE A 204 17.64 -8.76 15.36
C ILE A 204 17.23 -7.42 14.77
N GLN A 205 17.21 -6.36 15.56
CA GLN A 205 16.97 -5.00 15.06
C GLN A 205 18.14 -4.55 14.18
N GLU A 206 19.38 -4.80 14.61
CA GLU A 206 20.58 -4.55 13.79
C GLU A 206 20.56 -5.37 12.50
N LEU A 207 20.23 -6.66 12.60
CA LEU A 207 20.11 -7.55 11.45
C LEU A 207 19.06 -7.08 10.43
N TYR A 208 17.93 -6.57 10.93
CA TYR A 208 16.88 -6.00 10.08
C TYR A 208 17.36 -4.75 9.36
N GLU A 209 18.02 -3.83 10.07
CA GLU A 209 18.49 -2.58 9.48
C GLU A 209 19.57 -2.86 8.41
N GLU A 210 20.49 -3.80 8.65
CA GLU A 210 21.51 -4.21 7.67
C GLU A 210 20.87 -4.74 6.38
N LEU A 211 19.90 -5.66 6.51
CA LEU A 211 19.19 -6.23 5.36
C LEU A 211 18.34 -5.18 4.64
N LYS A 212 17.69 -4.29 5.40
CA LYS A 212 16.90 -3.18 4.88
C LYS A 212 17.75 -2.23 4.05
N GLU A 213 18.89 -1.77 4.56
CA GLU A 213 19.79 -0.87 3.84
C GLU A 213 20.26 -1.51 2.53
N LEU A 214 20.60 -2.80 2.57
CA LEU A 214 20.99 -3.56 1.39
C LEU A 214 19.87 -3.61 0.34
N ILE A 215 18.64 -3.94 0.74
CA ILE A 215 17.49 -3.98 -0.19
C ILE A 215 17.20 -2.60 -0.76
N LEU A 216 17.19 -1.54 0.07
CA LEU A 216 16.91 -0.17 -0.37
C LEU A 216 18.01 0.40 -1.30
N SER A 217 19.25 -0.10 -1.19
CA SER A 217 20.35 0.32 -2.07
C SER A 217 20.14 -0.07 -3.54
N TRP A 218 19.26 -1.03 -3.81
CA TRP A 218 19.08 -1.62 -5.13
C TRP A 218 18.28 -0.75 -6.10
N ASP A 219 17.39 0.09 -5.58
CA ASP A 219 16.53 0.99 -6.34
C ASP A 219 15.90 2.03 -5.41
N SER A 220 16.04 3.32 -5.73
CA SER A 220 15.45 4.41 -4.95
C SER A 220 13.91 4.39 -4.93
N ALA A 221 13.27 3.64 -5.84
CA ALA A 221 11.82 3.51 -5.89
C ALA A 221 11.28 2.40 -4.98
N ILE A 222 12.14 1.59 -4.32
CA ILE A 222 11.67 0.59 -3.35
C ILE A 222 11.04 1.30 -2.15
N GLN A 223 9.86 0.85 -1.77
CA GLN A 223 9.12 1.35 -0.62
C GLN A 223 8.93 0.24 0.41
N ILE A 224 8.95 0.63 1.68
CA ILE A 224 8.58 -0.23 2.80
C ILE A 224 7.14 0.11 3.18
N LYS A 225 6.27 -0.89 3.16
CA LYS A 225 4.88 -0.79 3.62
C LYS A 225 4.67 -1.72 4.80
N PRO A 226 4.63 -1.18 6.03
CA PRO A 226 4.24 -1.96 7.20
C PRO A 226 2.77 -2.41 7.07
N VAL A 227 2.54 -3.70 7.27
CA VAL A 227 1.21 -4.35 7.31
C VAL A 227 1.07 -5.10 8.62
N LYS A 228 -0.10 -5.61 8.97
CA LYS A 228 -0.41 -6.13 10.32
C LYS A 228 0.66 -6.96 11.02
N LEU A 229 1.39 -7.78 10.26
CA LEU A 229 2.37 -8.72 10.82
C LEU A 229 3.80 -8.44 10.34
N TYR A 230 4.03 -7.77 9.23
CA TYR A 230 5.35 -7.71 8.60
C TYR A 230 5.58 -6.38 7.86
N ASN A 231 6.83 -6.14 7.47
CA ASN A 231 7.20 -5.04 6.57
C ASN A 231 7.31 -5.59 5.14
N SER A 232 6.46 -5.11 4.23
CA SER A 232 6.48 -5.45 2.80
C SER A 232 7.45 -4.52 2.08
N PHE A 233 8.46 -5.07 1.41
CA PHE A 233 9.39 -4.33 0.56
C PHE A 233 8.93 -4.46 -0.88
N LYS A 234 8.63 -3.34 -1.53
CA LYS A 234 7.98 -3.37 -2.84
C LYS A 234 8.43 -2.28 -3.80
N LEU A 235 8.40 -2.60 -5.08
CA LEU A 235 8.45 -1.65 -6.20
C LEU A 235 7.02 -1.51 -6.75
N LYS A 236 6.81 -1.82 -8.04
CA LYS A 236 5.49 -2.02 -8.63
C LYS A 236 4.79 -3.26 -8.07
N ARG A 237 5.58 -4.26 -7.66
CA ARG A 237 5.14 -5.52 -7.05
C ARG A 237 5.92 -5.73 -5.76
N ASN A 238 5.38 -6.58 -4.89
CA ASN A 238 6.07 -7.01 -3.69
C ASN A 238 7.33 -7.80 -4.03
N ILE A 239 8.41 -7.59 -3.29
CA ILE A 239 9.73 -8.21 -3.48
C ILE A 239 9.94 -9.23 -2.36
N VAL A 240 9.80 -8.79 -1.11
CA VAL A 240 9.97 -9.64 0.09
C VAL A 240 9.17 -9.08 1.25
N ASP A 241 8.58 -9.98 2.03
CA ASP A 241 7.91 -9.68 3.28
C ASP A 241 8.80 -10.05 4.46
N ILE A 242 9.08 -9.11 5.36
CA ILE A 242 9.96 -9.32 6.52
C ILE A 242 9.16 -9.26 7.82
N HIS A 243 9.02 -10.41 8.47
CA HIS A 243 8.44 -10.53 9.80
C HIS A 243 9.54 -10.60 10.87
N ILE A 244 9.55 -9.59 11.74
CA ILE A 244 10.53 -9.46 12.82
C ILE A 244 10.05 -10.23 14.06
N GLN A 245 10.80 -11.26 14.45
CA GLN A 245 10.58 -12.04 15.67
C GLN A 245 11.63 -11.69 16.71
N LYS A 246 11.39 -12.09 17.97
CA LYS A 246 12.32 -11.83 19.08
C LYS A 246 13.76 -12.33 18.83
N LYS A 247 13.95 -13.39 18.04
CA LYS A 247 15.25 -14.07 17.84
C LYS A 247 15.58 -14.37 16.37
N ALA A 248 14.80 -13.86 15.43
CA ALA A 248 15.00 -14.11 14.00
C ALA A 248 14.21 -13.13 13.14
N LEU A 249 14.67 -12.94 11.90
CA LEU A 249 13.84 -12.44 10.81
C LEU A 249 13.28 -13.63 10.05
N LYS A 250 11.98 -13.60 9.80
CA LYS A 250 11.31 -14.53 8.90
C LYS A 250 10.97 -13.79 7.62
N LEU A 251 11.50 -14.26 6.50
CA LEU A 251 11.40 -13.63 5.20
C LEU A 251 10.51 -14.49 4.30
N TRP A 252 9.62 -13.88 3.54
CA TRP A 252 8.94 -14.54 2.42
C TRP A 252 9.28 -13.85 1.12
N ILE A 253 10.02 -14.53 0.24
CA ILE A 253 10.41 -14.00 -1.07
C ILE A 253 9.23 -14.14 -2.01
N ASN A 254 8.77 -13.02 -2.59
CA ASN A 254 7.57 -12.95 -3.41
C ASN A 254 7.76 -13.54 -4.83
N LEU A 255 8.01 -14.84 -4.89
CA LEU A 255 8.10 -15.68 -6.10
C LEU A 255 7.22 -16.91 -5.93
N LYS A 256 6.81 -17.51 -7.05
CA LYS A 256 6.10 -18.79 -7.04
C LYS A 256 7.04 -19.98 -6.94
N TYR A 257 6.56 -21.06 -6.33
CA TYR A 257 7.36 -22.27 -6.24
C TYR A 257 7.79 -22.78 -7.63
N GLY A 258 9.08 -23.09 -7.78
CA GLY A 258 9.74 -23.37 -9.07
C GLY A 258 10.50 -22.18 -9.69
N GLU A 259 10.25 -20.93 -9.28
CA GLU A 259 10.89 -19.74 -9.88
C GLU A 259 12.21 -19.32 -9.22
N LEU A 260 12.47 -19.69 -7.96
CA LEU A 260 13.67 -19.27 -7.23
C LEU A 260 14.84 -20.20 -7.54
N HIS A 261 15.96 -19.64 -7.98
CA HIS A 261 17.21 -20.38 -8.10
C HIS A 261 18.00 -20.28 -6.78
N ASP A 262 17.85 -21.31 -5.94
CA ASP A 262 18.46 -21.45 -4.60
C ASP A 262 19.35 -22.70 -4.52
N PRO A 263 20.61 -22.63 -4.99
CA PRO A 263 21.53 -23.78 -5.01
C PRO A 263 21.95 -24.26 -3.61
N GLU A 264 21.89 -23.40 -2.59
CA GLU A 264 22.22 -23.76 -1.20
C GLU A 264 21.00 -24.31 -0.43
N HIS A 265 19.83 -24.37 -1.06
CA HIS A 265 18.58 -24.87 -0.46
C HIS A 265 18.24 -24.20 0.88
N THR A 266 18.49 -22.90 0.98
CA THR A 266 18.22 -22.09 2.18
C THR A 266 16.73 -21.80 2.36
N ALA A 267 15.97 -21.70 1.27
CA ALA A 267 14.56 -21.39 1.27
C ALA A 267 13.69 -22.64 1.41
N ARG A 268 12.69 -22.55 2.29
CA ARG A 268 11.66 -23.57 2.49
C ARG A 268 10.45 -23.27 1.61
N ASN A 269 9.94 -24.26 0.89
CA ASN A 269 8.66 -24.18 0.20
C ASN A 269 7.49 -24.08 1.22
N VAL A 270 6.69 -23.02 1.10
CA VAL A 270 5.48 -22.78 1.89
C VAL A 270 4.23 -22.53 1.03
N SER A 271 4.27 -22.79 -0.28
CA SER A 271 3.13 -22.62 -1.22
C SER A 271 1.83 -23.32 -0.76
N GLU A 272 1.95 -24.48 -0.10
CA GLU A 272 0.81 -25.25 0.42
C GLU A 272 0.65 -25.13 1.95
N THR A 273 1.47 -24.31 2.61
CA THR A 273 1.45 -24.12 4.06
C THR A 273 0.90 -22.73 4.40
N GLY A 274 0.00 -22.63 5.37
CA GLY A 274 -0.46 -21.32 5.84
C GLY A 274 0.69 -20.45 6.35
N HIS A 275 0.92 -19.30 5.71
CA HIS A 275 1.93 -18.31 6.08
C HIS A 275 1.38 -16.88 5.92
N TRP A 276 2.13 -15.89 6.41
CA TRP A 276 1.66 -14.50 6.45
C TRP A 276 2.09 -13.68 5.24
N GLY A 277 3.31 -13.90 4.74
CA GLY A 277 3.78 -13.26 3.51
C GLY A 277 3.04 -13.73 2.27
N ASN A 278 3.38 -13.12 1.14
CA ASN A 278 2.74 -13.36 -0.16
C ASN A 278 3.47 -14.39 -1.03
N GLY A 279 4.73 -14.68 -0.68
CA GLY A 279 5.64 -15.50 -1.46
C GLY A 279 5.76 -16.95 -1.00
N ASP A 280 6.03 -17.86 -1.93
CA ASP A 280 6.06 -19.31 -1.68
C ASP A 280 7.36 -19.79 -1.01
N TYR A 281 8.34 -18.91 -0.80
CA TYR A 281 9.66 -19.24 -0.24
C TYR A 281 9.88 -18.56 1.10
N GLU A 282 10.01 -19.35 2.17
CA GLU A 282 10.30 -18.88 3.53
C GLU A 282 11.79 -19.06 3.87
N ILE A 283 12.43 -18.01 4.40
CA ILE A 283 13.78 -18.06 4.96
C ILE A 283 13.75 -17.59 6.42
N LEU A 284 14.47 -18.27 7.30
CA LEU A 284 14.64 -17.88 8.69
C LEU A 284 16.09 -17.44 8.93
N MET A 285 16.28 -16.13 9.14
CA MET A 285 17.58 -15.51 9.33
C MET A 285 17.78 -15.16 10.82
N LYS A 286 18.84 -15.66 11.44
CA LYS A 286 19.12 -15.47 12.89
C LYS A 286 20.35 -14.59 13.15
N ASP A 287 21.19 -14.45 12.15
CA ASP A 287 22.42 -13.68 12.11
C ASP A 287 22.69 -13.22 10.67
N ASN A 288 23.75 -12.45 10.47
CA ASN A 288 24.12 -11.89 9.17
C ASN A 288 25.12 -12.73 8.36
N GLN A 289 25.44 -13.97 8.78
CA GLN A 289 26.50 -14.76 8.14
C GLN A 289 26.26 -15.00 6.64
N ASN A 290 24.99 -15.20 6.26
CA ASN A 290 24.57 -15.47 4.88
C ASN A 290 23.79 -14.31 4.26
N ILE A 291 23.94 -13.09 4.79
CA ILE A 291 23.12 -11.95 4.36
C ILE A 291 23.23 -11.67 2.85
N GLU A 292 24.45 -11.73 2.29
CA GLU A 292 24.69 -11.52 0.86
C GLU A 292 24.02 -12.59 -0.01
N TYR A 293 24.07 -13.86 0.43
CA TYR A 293 23.42 -14.94 -0.29
C TYR A 293 21.90 -14.79 -0.25
N ILE A 294 21.31 -14.55 0.93
CA ILE A 294 19.88 -14.33 1.10
C ILE A 294 19.42 -13.10 0.30
N ALA A 295 20.20 -12.03 0.32
CA ALA A 295 19.95 -10.83 -0.48
C ALA A 295 19.96 -11.13 -1.99
N SER A 296 20.85 -12.01 -2.45
CA SER A 296 20.88 -12.47 -3.85
C SER A 296 19.61 -13.25 -4.23
N LEU A 297 19.03 -14.04 -3.32
CA LEU A 297 17.76 -14.74 -3.52
C LEU A 297 16.60 -13.74 -3.59
N ILE A 298 16.52 -12.81 -2.64
CA ILE A 298 15.50 -11.76 -2.62
C ILE A 298 15.57 -10.93 -3.92
N LYS A 299 16.76 -10.61 -4.41
CA LYS A 299 16.94 -9.77 -5.61
C LYS A 299 16.32 -10.39 -6.87
N GLN A 300 16.13 -11.71 -6.92
CA GLN A 300 15.48 -12.40 -8.04
C GLN A 300 14.00 -12.03 -8.20
N SER A 301 13.31 -11.63 -7.11
CA SER A 301 11.88 -11.25 -7.15
C SER A 301 11.62 -9.82 -7.64
N ARG A 302 12.67 -9.06 -7.97
CA ARG A 302 12.55 -7.70 -8.53
C ARG A 302 12.05 -7.66 -9.98
N VAL A 303 12.13 -8.78 -10.69
CA VAL A 303 11.92 -8.89 -12.15
C VAL A 303 10.44 -8.98 -12.48
#